data_AF-A0A0M2SSB1-F1
#
_entry.id   AF-A0A0M2SSB1-F1
#
_cell.length_a   1.000
_cell.length_b   1.000
_cell.length_c   1.000
_cell.angle_alpha   90.00
_cell.angle_beta   90.00
_cell.angle_gamma   90.00
#
_symmetry.space_group_name_H-M   'P 1'
#
loop_
_entity.id
_entity.type
_entity.pdbx_description
1 polymer ?
#
loop_
_entity_poly.entity_id
_entity_poly.type
_entity_poly.pdbx_seq_one_letter_code
_entity_poly.pdbx_strand_id
1 'polypeptide(L)'
;MIFLRNTPNFTGAAVHGDRMDFEALQAALERITGERCEWPAYEGARLRVLGVCEELGEALKGNRGRVLIPNEEHTSQHAQYDKNLYLAFNIFWPELIFVTMALNEFVDLYISKEAENSYKAGEDYRTVWDPSVAQVRSFQSAIAEAFQQVIPARSVTGIMQQLNSDYFDISHYAAQYLDDLNFNYLEMDKEMRREKLITIAKQIAQQGSDYQKVKQDVQEAAVKNNGKMTEVAPFVQYPPDIEW
;
A
#
# COMPACT_ATOMS: atom_id res chain seq x y z
N MET A 1 -7.90 -1.31 -16.06
CA MET A 1 -7.48 -2.22 -14.97
C MET A 1 -6.14 -1.78 -14.43
N ILE A 2 -6.01 -1.75 -13.09
CA ILE A 2 -4.77 -1.40 -12.39
C ILE A 2 -3.77 -2.56 -12.46
N PHE A 3 -2.52 -2.24 -12.76
CA PHE A 3 -1.42 -3.19 -12.66
C PHE A 3 -0.15 -2.50 -12.14
N LEU A 4 0.76 -3.28 -11.56
CA LEU A 4 2.01 -2.76 -11.02
C LEU A 4 3.21 -3.32 -11.79
N ARG A 5 4.24 -2.50 -11.94
CA ARG A 5 5.54 -2.92 -12.50
C ARG A 5 6.65 -2.53 -11.56
N ASN A 6 7.60 -3.43 -11.35
CA ASN A 6 8.81 -3.12 -10.61
C ASN A 6 9.56 -1.95 -11.24
N THR A 7 10.01 -1.02 -10.42
CA THR A 7 10.88 0.05 -10.88
C THR A 7 12.28 -0.52 -11.25
N PRO A 8 13.04 0.13 -12.14
CA PRO A 8 14.30 -0.42 -12.65
C PRO A 8 15.32 -0.84 -11.59
N ASN A 9 15.34 -0.14 -10.45
CA ASN A 9 16.25 -0.40 -9.34
C ASN A 9 15.59 -1.11 -8.14
N PHE A 10 14.38 -1.65 -8.31
CA PHE A 10 13.62 -2.35 -7.26
C PHE A 10 13.44 -1.53 -5.97
N THR A 11 13.51 -0.20 -6.07
CA THR A 11 13.19 0.74 -4.98
C THR A 11 11.70 0.65 -4.61
N GLY A 12 10.87 0.34 -5.60
CA GLY A 12 9.44 0.21 -5.42
C GLY A 12 8.75 -0.40 -6.63
N ALA A 13 7.49 -0.04 -6.79
CA ALA A 13 6.71 -0.36 -7.97
C ALA A 13 6.00 0.89 -8.51
N ALA A 14 5.92 0.95 -9.85
CA ALA A 14 5.08 1.88 -10.57
C ALA A 14 3.66 1.31 -10.65
N VAL A 15 2.68 2.05 -10.13
CA VAL A 15 1.26 1.75 -10.23
C VAL A 15 0.73 2.36 -11.52
N HIS A 16 0.10 1.57 -12.37
CA HIS A 16 -0.47 2.00 -13.65
C HIS A 16 -1.97 1.79 -13.68
N GLY A 17 -2.70 2.71 -14.30
CA GLY A 17 -4.13 2.60 -14.56
C GLY A 17 -4.62 3.72 -15.45
N ASP A 18 -5.84 3.60 -15.97
CA ASP A 18 -6.51 4.73 -16.61
C ASP A 18 -7.15 5.67 -15.56
N ARG A 19 -7.81 6.74 -16.02
CA ARG A 19 -8.46 7.70 -15.13
C ARG A 19 -9.56 7.05 -14.29
N MET A 20 -10.37 6.18 -14.89
CA MET A 20 -11.50 5.54 -14.20
C MET A 20 -11.01 4.53 -13.16
N ASP A 21 -9.95 3.78 -13.48
CA ASP A 21 -9.28 2.88 -12.56
C ASP A 21 -8.82 3.62 -11.30
N PHE A 22 -8.13 4.76 -11.47
CA PHE A 22 -7.59 5.53 -10.36
C PHE A 22 -8.68 6.21 -9.53
N GLU A 23 -9.72 6.75 -10.17
CA GLU A 23 -10.89 7.30 -9.48
C GLU A 23 -11.61 6.23 -8.65
N ALA A 24 -11.80 5.04 -9.21
CA ALA A 24 -12.43 3.92 -8.51
C ALA A 24 -11.59 3.43 -7.33
N LEU A 25 -10.26 3.28 -7.51
CA LEU A 25 -9.37 2.88 -6.43
C LEU A 25 -9.31 3.92 -5.31
N GLN A 26 -9.19 5.21 -5.66
CA GLN A 26 -9.15 6.28 -4.66
C GLN A 26 -10.43 6.28 -3.82
N ALA A 27 -11.61 6.23 -4.47
CA ALA A 27 -12.89 6.19 -3.78
C ALA A 27 -13.04 4.94 -2.89
N ALA A 28 -12.57 3.79 -3.37
CA ALA A 28 -12.59 2.55 -2.59
C ALA A 28 -11.71 2.64 -1.34
N LEU A 29 -10.46 3.12 -1.47
CA LEU A 29 -9.53 3.29 -0.35
C LEU A 29 -10.05 4.28 0.69
N GLU A 30 -10.57 5.43 0.26
CA GLU A 30 -11.19 6.42 1.16
C GLU A 30 -12.38 5.84 1.91
N ARG A 31 -13.22 5.04 1.24
CA ARG A 31 -14.38 4.41 1.86
C ARG A 31 -14.01 3.34 2.88
N ILE A 32 -13.09 2.43 2.56
CA ILE A 32 -12.74 1.31 3.45
C ILE A 32 -11.90 1.74 4.65
N THR A 33 -11.12 2.83 4.53
CA THR A 33 -10.30 3.34 5.64
C THR A 33 -11.08 4.22 6.61
N GLY A 34 -12.35 4.48 6.30
CA GLY A 34 -13.27 5.20 7.16
C GLY A 34 -12.99 6.69 7.27
N GLU A 35 -13.90 7.37 7.95
CA GLU A 35 -13.81 8.80 8.19
C GLU A 35 -12.74 9.15 9.22
N ARG A 36 -12.38 10.45 9.28
CA ARG A 36 -11.44 10.93 10.28
C ARG A 36 -11.98 10.65 11.68
N CYS A 37 -11.13 10.12 12.55
CA CYS A 37 -11.46 9.75 13.94
C CYS A 37 -12.46 8.58 14.09
N GLU A 38 -12.87 7.91 13.01
CA GLU A 38 -13.78 6.77 13.10
C GLU A 38 -13.16 5.60 13.89
N TRP A 39 -11.90 5.28 13.60
CA TRP A 39 -11.12 4.28 14.33
C TRP A 39 -9.81 4.89 14.84
N PRO A 40 -9.81 5.56 16.02
CA PRO A 40 -8.65 6.32 16.50
C PRO A 40 -7.37 5.49 16.66
N ALA A 41 -7.49 4.21 17.04
CA ALA A 41 -6.34 3.32 17.16
C ALA A 41 -5.61 3.09 15.82
N TYR A 42 -6.30 3.26 14.69
CA TYR A 42 -5.84 2.94 13.35
C TYR A 42 -5.35 4.18 12.58
N GLU A 43 -5.32 5.35 13.24
CA GLU A 43 -5.02 6.65 12.60
C GLU A 43 -3.68 6.64 11.87
N GLY A 44 -2.63 6.04 12.45
CA GLY A 44 -1.31 5.95 11.83
C GLY A 44 -1.32 5.14 10.53
N ALA A 45 -1.93 3.95 10.56
CA ALA A 45 -2.05 3.10 9.38
C ALA A 45 -2.93 3.76 8.30
N ARG A 46 -4.02 4.41 8.71
CA ARG A 46 -4.92 5.16 7.83
C ARG A 46 -4.17 6.25 7.07
N LEU A 47 -3.31 7.02 7.75
CA LEU A 47 -2.51 8.06 7.11
C LEU A 47 -1.58 7.51 6.02
N ARG A 48 -1.01 6.31 6.19
CA ARG A 48 -0.19 5.66 5.15
C ARG A 48 -1.01 5.27 3.92
N VAL A 49 -2.20 4.71 4.13
CA VAL A 49 -3.12 4.41 3.01
C VAL A 49 -3.56 5.70 2.31
N LEU A 50 -3.86 6.77 3.06
CA LEU A 50 -4.20 8.06 2.46
C LEU A 50 -3.04 8.69 1.69
N GLY A 51 -1.78 8.44 2.06
CA GLY A 51 -0.62 8.81 1.25
C GLY A 51 -0.67 8.20 -0.16
N VAL A 52 -1.19 6.97 -0.30
CA VAL A 52 -1.45 6.36 -1.61
C VAL A 52 -2.58 7.09 -2.35
N CYS A 53 -3.64 7.52 -1.65
CA CYS A 53 -4.70 8.33 -2.24
C CYS A 53 -4.18 9.69 -2.73
N GLU A 54 -3.26 10.31 -2.00
CA GLU A 54 -2.62 11.57 -2.41
C GLU A 54 -1.84 11.38 -3.71
N GLU A 55 -1.04 10.32 -3.82
CA GLU A 55 -0.31 9.99 -5.05
C GLU A 55 -1.23 9.68 -6.24
N LEU A 56 -2.34 8.96 -6.01
CA LEU A 56 -3.39 8.76 -7.01
C LEU A 56 -3.97 10.10 -7.49
N GLY A 57 -4.28 10.99 -6.56
CA GLY A 57 -4.79 12.33 -6.84
C GLY A 57 -3.81 13.18 -7.65
N GLU A 58 -2.51 13.13 -7.33
CA GLU A 58 -1.47 13.83 -8.09
C GLU A 58 -1.31 13.24 -9.49
N ALA A 59 -1.41 11.92 -9.65
CA ALA A 59 -1.40 11.29 -10.96
C ALA A 59 -2.62 11.68 -11.81
N LEU A 60 -3.81 11.74 -11.22
CA LEU A 60 -5.05 12.21 -11.87
C LEU A 60 -4.96 13.67 -12.33
N LYS A 61 -4.31 14.54 -11.55
CA LYS A 61 -4.01 15.93 -11.93
C LYS A 61 -2.96 16.04 -13.04
N GLY A 62 -2.25 14.96 -13.35
CA GLY A 62 -1.18 14.93 -14.34
C GLY A 62 0.18 15.38 -13.80
N ASN A 63 0.36 15.43 -12.48
CA ASN A 63 1.61 15.79 -11.82
C ASN A 63 2.56 14.59 -11.63
N ARG A 64 2.20 13.43 -12.19
CA ARG A 64 2.99 12.19 -12.19
C ARG A 64 3.14 11.63 -13.61
N GLY A 65 3.73 10.44 -13.72
CA GLY A 65 4.06 9.79 -14.98
C GLY A 65 2.85 9.50 -15.86
N ARG A 66 3.10 9.45 -17.18
CA ARG A 66 2.13 9.05 -18.19
C ARG A 66 2.78 8.04 -19.13
N VAL A 67 2.08 6.96 -19.43
CA VAL A 67 2.58 5.89 -20.31
C VAL A 67 1.53 5.62 -21.38
N LEU A 68 1.97 5.57 -22.65
CA LEU A 68 1.11 5.16 -23.75
C LEU A 68 1.28 3.65 -23.96
N ILE A 69 0.21 2.89 -23.75
CA ILE A 69 0.19 1.43 -23.93
C ILE A 69 -0.46 1.11 -25.28
N PRO A 70 0.20 0.39 -26.19
CA PRO A 70 -0.40 -0.04 -27.45
C PRO A 70 -1.64 -0.90 -27.23
N ASN A 71 -2.67 -0.71 -28.06
CA ASN A 71 -3.81 -1.61 -28.12
C ASN A 71 -3.40 -2.89 -28.86
N GLU A 72 -3.62 -4.06 -28.24
CA GLU A 72 -3.20 -5.35 -28.82
C GLU A 72 -4.08 -5.81 -30.00
N GLU A 73 -5.17 -5.09 -30.29
CA GLU A 73 -6.10 -5.44 -31.37
C GLU A 73 -6.19 -4.34 -32.44
N HIS A 74 -5.60 -4.62 -33.61
CA HIS A 74 -5.87 -3.84 -34.82
C HIS A 74 -6.36 -4.73 -35.97
N THR A 75 -7.67 -4.98 -36.00
CA THR A 75 -8.40 -5.14 -37.26
C THR A 75 -8.54 -3.77 -37.91
N SER A 76 -7.52 -3.38 -38.71
CA SER A 76 -7.45 -2.49 -39.89
C SER A 76 -8.48 -1.37 -40.20
N GLN A 77 -9.43 -1.00 -39.33
CA GLN A 77 -10.45 0.02 -39.60
C GLN A 77 -10.36 1.25 -38.69
N HIS A 78 -9.63 1.21 -37.57
CA HIS A 78 -9.63 2.27 -36.54
C HIS A 78 -8.20 2.65 -36.09
N ALA A 79 -7.26 2.81 -37.04
CA ALA A 79 -5.82 3.05 -36.80
C ALA A 79 -5.47 4.42 -36.15
N GLN A 80 -6.47 5.19 -35.68
CA GLN A 80 -6.27 6.53 -35.11
C GLN A 80 -6.19 6.51 -33.58
N TYR A 81 -6.54 5.39 -32.93
CA TYR A 81 -6.56 5.22 -31.47
C TYR A 81 -5.72 3.99 -31.04
N ASP A 82 -4.49 3.91 -31.55
CA ASP A 82 -3.63 2.72 -31.37
C ASP A 82 -2.99 2.59 -29.99
N LYS A 83 -3.19 3.58 -29.10
CA LYS A 83 -2.58 3.59 -27.77
C LYS A 83 -3.53 4.16 -26.73
N ASN A 84 -3.64 3.49 -25.60
CA ASN A 84 -4.32 3.97 -24.41
C ASN A 84 -3.36 4.78 -23.54
N LEU A 85 -3.84 5.91 -23.02
CA LEU A 85 -3.10 6.72 -22.06
C LEU A 85 -3.32 6.17 -20.65
N TYR A 86 -2.25 5.69 -20.04
CA TYR A 86 -2.20 5.27 -18.65
C TYR A 86 -1.49 6.32 -17.81
N LEU A 87 -2.04 6.56 -16.63
CA LEU A 87 -1.40 7.33 -15.57
C LEU A 87 -0.46 6.41 -14.80
N ALA A 88 0.60 6.97 -14.22
CA ALA A 88 1.56 6.21 -13.44
C ALA A 88 2.17 7.03 -12.30
N PHE A 89 2.43 6.37 -11.18
CA PHE A 89 3.19 6.93 -10.07
C PHE A 89 3.94 5.80 -9.35
N ASN A 90 5.00 6.15 -8.62
CA ASN A 90 5.87 5.18 -7.97
C ASN A 90 5.64 5.19 -6.46
N ILE A 91 5.68 4.01 -5.84
CA ILE A 91 5.60 3.84 -4.39
C ILE A 91 6.69 2.89 -3.93
N PHE A 92 7.31 3.16 -2.78
CA PHE A 92 8.31 2.29 -2.17
C PHE A 92 7.77 0.89 -1.87
N TRP A 93 8.65 -0.11 -1.97
CA TRP A 93 8.28 -1.48 -1.66
C TRP A 93 7.88 -1.70 -0.19
N PRO A 94 8.63 -1.22 0.83
CA PRO A 94 8.19 -1.34 2.22
C PRO A 94 6.82 -0.70 2.44
N GLU A 95 6.56 0.46 1.84
CA GLU A 95 5.25 1.13 1.88
C GLU A 95 4.12 0.26 1.30
N LEU A 96 4.30 -0.27 0.09
CA LEU A 96 3.31 -1.12 -0.56
C LEU A 96 3.02 -2.40 0.23
N ILE A 97 4.03 -2.98 0.86
CA ILE A 97 3.86 -4.17 1.71
C ILE A 97 3.01 -3.81 2.93
N PHE A 98 3.37 -2.73 3.64
CA PHE A 98 2.61 -2.28 4.81
C PHE A 98 1.16 -1.96 4.44
N VAL A 99 0.95 -1.17 3.38
CA VAL A 99 -0.40 -0.82 2.90
C VAL A 99 -1.19 -2.07 2.55
N THR A 100 -0.59 -3.05 1.85
CA THR A 100 -1.26 -4.31 1.52
C THR A 100 -1.76 -5.03 2.77
N MET A 101 -0.95 -5.09 3.81
CA MET A 101 -1.34 -5.73 5.06
C MET A 101 -2.39 -4.93 5.82
N ALA A 102 -2.23 -3.60 5.91
CA ALA A 102 -3.18 -2.71 6.58
C ALA A 102 -4.57 -2.75 5.93
N LEU A 103 -4.63 -2.89 4.61
CA LEU A 103 -5.88 -3.03 3.87
C LEU A 103 -6.64 -4.30 4.23
N ASN A 104 -5.99 -5.37 4.70
CA ASN A 104 -6.70 -6.56 5.19
C ASN A 104 -7.59 -6.20 6.39
N GLU A 105 -7.00 -5.56 7.39
CA GLU A 105 -7.69 -5.20 8.62
C GLU A 105 -8.70 -4.05 8.41
N PHE A 106 -8.40 -3.07 7.54
CA PHE A 106 -9.39 -2.05 7.17
C PHE A 106 -10.60 -2.63 6.44
N VAL A 107 -10.40 -3.63 5.56
CA VAL A 107 -11.52 -4.35 4.94
C VAL A 107 -12.36 -5.06 6.01
N ASP A 108 -11.74 -5.70 6.99
CA ASP A 108 -12.46 -6.39 8.06
C ASP A 108 -13.24 -5.42 8.96
N LEU A 109 -12.66 -4.27 9.31
CA LEU A 109 -13.34 -3.19 10.04
C LEU A 109 -14.53 -2.65 9.27
N TYR A 110 -14.34 -2.35 7.98
CA TYR A 110 -15.40 -1.86 7.10
C TYR A 110 -16.54 -2.88 6.97
N ILE A 111 -16.22 -4.13 6.65
CA ILE A 111 -17.22 -5.19 6.49
C ILE A 111 -17.99 -5.44 7.79
N SER A 112 -17.29 -5.47 8.93
CA SER A 112 -17.93 -5.68 10.24
C SER A 112 -18.91 -4.56 10.58
N LYS A 113 -18.56 -3.32 10.24
CA LYS A 113 -19.44 -2.15 10.38
C LYS A 113 -20.67 -2.26 9.48
N GLU A 114 -20.48 -2.46 8.17
CA GLU A 114 -21.59 -2.46 7.20
C GLU A 114 -22.53 -3.67 7.38
N ALA A 115 -22.00 -4.80 7.83
CA ALA A 115 -22.80 -5.99 8.15
C ALA A 115 -23.49 -5.91 9.54
N GLU A 116 -23.41 -4.77 10.24
CA GLU A 116 -24.00 -4.56 11.58
C GLU A 116 -23.65 -5.67 12.58
N ASN A 117 -22.39 -6.10 12.60
CA ASN A 117 -21.88 -7.20 13.44
C ASN A 117 -22.51 -8.57 13.18
N SER A 118 -22.91 -8.85 11.93
CA SER A 118 -23.25 -10.21 11.49
C SER A 118 -22.12 -11.19 11.81
N TYR A 119 -22.46 -12.39 12.30
CA TYR A 119 -21.48 -13.44 12.63
C TYR A 119 -20.61 -13.85 11.43
N LYS A 120 -21.15 -13.72 10.22
CA LYS A 120 -20.45 -13.95 8.96
C LYS A 120 -20.42 -12.65 8.16
N ALA A 121 -19.79 -11.63 8.71
CA ALA A 121 -19.80 -10.29 8.13
C ALA A 121 -19.35 -10.26 6.66
N GLY A 122 -18.39 -11.09 6.26
CA GLY A 122 -17.94 -11.20 4.85
C GLY A 122 -18.89 -11.95 3.90
N GLU A 123 -19.85 -12.73 4.42
CA GLU A 123 -20.88 -13.40 3.63
C GLU A 123 -22.24 -12.65 3.70
N ASP A 124 -22.30 -11.53 4.41
CA ASP A 124 -23.52 -10.74 4.55
C ASP A 124 -23.92 -10.14 3.19
N TYR A 125 -25.22 -10.12 2.89
CA TYR A 125 -25.73 -9.63 1.61
C TYR A 125 -25.38 -8.16 1.32
N ARG A 126 -25.05 -7.38 2.36
CA ARG A 126 -24.62 -5.98 2.26
C ARG A 126 -23.18 -5.82 1.79
N THR A 127 -22.32 -6.80 2.07
CA THR A 127 -20.86 -6.68 1.96
C THR A 127 -20.24 -7.66 0.96
N VAL A 128 -20.86 -8.83 0.74
CA VAL A 128 -20.32 -9.92 -0.08
C VAL A 128 -20.00 -9.53 -1.52
N TRP A 129 -20.72 -8.54 -2.06
CA TRP A 129 -20.52 -7.98 -3.40
C TRP A 129 -20.18 -6.49 -3.38
N ASP A 130 -19.62 -6.01 -2.26
CA ASP A 130 -19.25 -4.61 -2.14
C ASP A 130 -18.15 -4.25 -3.17
N PRO A 131 -18.39 -3.25 -4.04
CA PRO A 131 -17.45 -2.90 -5.10
C PRO A 131 -16.13 -2.31 -4.57
N SER A 132 -16.15 -1.68 -3.40
CA SER A 132 -14.95 -1.10 -2.78
C SER A 132 -14.03 -2.18 -2.24
N VAL A 133 -14.60 -3.20 -1.59
CA VAL A 133 -13.86 -4.40 -1.18
C VAL A 133 -13.26 -5.09 -2.39
N ALA A 134 -14.03 -5.28 -3.46
CA ALA A 134 -13.53 -5.91 -4.69
C ALA A 134 -12.37 -5.10 -5.32
N GLN A 135 -12.50 -3.77 -5.39
CA GLN A 135 -11.48 -2.89 -5.93
C GLN A 135 -10.17 -2.92 -5.11
N VAL A 136 -10.28 -2.91 -3.78
CA VAL A 136 -9.13 -3.03 -2.87
C VAL A 136 -8.44 -4.38 -3.03
N ARG A 137 -9.20 -5.47 -3.07
CA ARG A 137 -8.66 -6.83 -3.29
C ARG A 137 -7.98 -6.94 -4.66
N SER A 138 -8.53 -6.30 -5.70
CA SER A 138 -7.89 -6.22 -7.02
C SER A 138 -6.55 -5.47 -6.96
N PHE A 139 -6.47 -4.38 -6.20
CA PHE A 139 -5.21 -3.64 -6.02
C PHE A 139 -4.17 -4.47 -5.26
N GLN A 140 -4.56 -5.11 -4.15
CA GLN A 140 -3.69 -6.04 -3.41
C GLN A 140 -3.19 -7.19 -4.28
N SER A 141 -4.04 -7.73 -5.16
CA SER A 141 -3.67 -8.76 -6.15
C SER A 141 -2.59 -8.26 -7.12
N ALA A 142 -2.73 -7.03 -7.64
CA ALA A 142 -1.73 -6.44 -8.52
C ALA A 142 -0.39 -6.18 -7.79
N ILE A 143 -0.42 -5.79 -6.51
CA ILE A 143 0.79 -5.68 -5.68
C ILE A 143 1.44 -7.05 -5.51
N ALA A 144 0.67 -8.07 -5.16
CA ALA A 144 1.16 -9.43 -4.96
C ALA A 144 1.78 -10.01 -6.23
N GLU A 145 1.21 -9.74 -7.40
CA GLU A 145 1.77 -10.14 -8.69
C GLU A 145 3.15 -9.50 -8.93
N ALA A 146 3.26 -8.18 -8.76
CA ALA A 146 4.54 -7.48 -8.91
C ALA A 146 5.59 -7.93 -7.89
N PHE A 147 5.16 -8.21 -6.65
CA PHE A 147 6.03 -8.65 -5.56
C PHE A 147 6.64 -10.03 -5.84
N GLN A 148 5.83 -10.96 -6.37
CA GLN A 148 6.26 -12.31 -6.73
C GLN A 148 7.34 -12.34 -7.82
N GLN A 149 7.44 -11.30 -8.65
CA GLN A 149 8.49 -11.19 -9.67
C GLN A 149 9.85 -10.79 -9.07
N VAL A 150 9.88 -10.20 -7.88
CA VAL A 150 11.13 -9.77 -7.22
C VAL A 150 11.73 -10.90 -6.42
N ILE A 151 10.89 -11.60 -5.66
CA ILE A 151 11.31 -12.58 -4.66
C ILE A 151 11.56 -13.98 -5.26
N PRO A 152 12.40 -14.82 -4.63
CA PRO A 152 12.58 -16.21 -5.06
C PRO A 152 11.28 -17.01 -4.99
N ALA A 153 10.95 -17.77 -6.05
CA ALA A 153 9.75 -18.61 -6.13
C ALA A 153 9.53 -19.52 -4.92
N ARG A 154 10.61 -20.10 -4.37
CA ARG A 154 10.58 -20.96 -3.17
C ARG A 154 10.06 -20.27 -1.91
N SER A 155 10.08 -18.95 -1.87
CA SER A 155 9.69 -18.14 -0.70
C SER A 155 8.28 -17.56 -0.81
N VAL A 156 7.66 -17.65 -2.00
CA VAL A 156 6.36 -17.01 -2.30
C VAL A 156 5.27 -17.50 -1.35
N THR A 157 5.05 -18.81 -1.24
CA THR A 157 3.95 -19.34 -0.40
C THR A 157 4.09 -18.90 1.06
N GLY A 158 5.30 -19.04 1.63
CA GLY A 158 5.53 -18.71 3.04
C GLY A 158 5.37 -17.21 3.33
N ILE A 159 5.87 -16.34 2.44
CA ILE A 159 5.72 -14.90 2.67
C ILE A 159 4.27 -14.45 2.45
N MET A 160 3.56 -15.00 1.46
CA MET A 160 2.15 -14.65 1.23
C MET A 160 1.25 -15.08 2.39
N GLN A 161 1.50 -16.24 2.99
CA GLN A 161 0.82 -16.65 4.23
C GLN A 161 1.09 -15.67 5.37
N GLN A 162 2.33 -15.21 5.51
CA GLN A 162 2.71 -14.27 6.55
C GLN A 162 2.11 -12.87 6.35
N LEU A 163 1.99 -12.39 5.11
CA LEU A 163 1.36 -11.10 4.80
C LEU A 163 -0.17 -11.12 5.01
N ASN A 164 -0.78 -12.30 5.00
CA ASN A 164 -2.22 -12.50 5.23
C ASN A 164 -2.51 -13.15 6.60
N SER A 165 -1.56 -13.07 7.52
CA SER A 165 -1.69 -13.68 8.83
C SER A 165 -2.42 -12.76 9.81
N ASP A 166 -3.35 -13.32 10.58
CA ASP A 166 -4.11 -12.63 11.63
C ASP A 166 -3.24 -12.11 12.81
N TYR A 167 -1.95 -12.49 12.85
CA TYR A 167 -1.01 -12.01 13.86
C TYR A 167 -0.50 -10.57 13.65
N PHE A 168 -0.73 -9.98 12.48
CA PHE A 168 -0.38 -8.59 12.22
C PHE A 168 -1.51 -7.66 12.68
N ASP A 169 -1.17 -6.70 13.52
CA ASP A 169 -2.11 -5.74 14.11
C ASP A 169 -1.66 -4.32 13.76
N ILE A 170 -2.48 -3.57 13.01
CA ILE A 170 -2.19 -2.19 12.66
C ILE A 170 -2.64 -1.18 13.71
N SER A 171 -3.35 -1.63 14.75
CA SER A 171 -3.76 -0.78 15.85
C SER A 171 -2.54 -0.25 16.60
N HIS A 172 -2.53 1.07 16.81
CA HIS A 172 -1.43 1.81 17.42
C HIS A 172 -0.07 1.52 16.78
N TYR A 173 -0.04 1.25 15.47
CA TYR A 173 1.20 1.01 14.74
C TYR A 173 2.05 2.29 14.70
N ALA A 174 3.34 2.17 15.04
CA ALA A 174 4.30 3.27 14.95
C ALA A 174 4.74 3.46 13.49
N ALA A 175 3.99 4.26 12.73
CA ALA A 175 4.22 4.49 11.29
C ALA A 175 5.62 5.04 10.98
N GLN A 176 6.27 5.71 11.94
CA GLN A 176 7.66 6.20 11.82
C GLN A 176 8.65 5.07 11.55
N TYR A 177 8.40 3.85 12.04
CA TYR A 177 9.24 2.70 11.74
C TYR A 177 9.24 2.37 10.23
N LEU A 178 8.12 2.63 9.54
CA LEU A 178 8.05 2.46 8.10
C LEU A 178 8.90 3.49 7.36
N ASP A 179 9.01 4.71 7.90
CA ASP A 179 9.91 5.73 7.36
C ASP A 179 11.37 5.33 7.52
N ASP A 180 11.76 4.77 8.68
CA ASP A 180 13.09 4.20 8.87
C ASP A 180 13.37 3.05 7.90
N LEU A 181 12.40 2.16 7.67
CA LEU A 181 12.52 1.07 6.70
C LEU A 181 12.66 1.59 5.26
N ASN A 182 11.83 2.57 4.85
CA ASN A 182 11.90 3.18 3.53
C ASN A 182 13.25 3.87 3.31
N PHE A 183 13.73 4.63 4.30
CA PHE A 183 15.02 5.30 4.23
C PHE A 183 16.18 4.30 4.13
N ASN A 184 16.21 3.28 5.00
CA ASN A 184 17.25 2.25 4.95
C ASN A 184 17.21 1.47 3.62
N TYR A 185 16.02 1.22 3.06
CA TYR A 185 15.86 0.53 1.78
C TYR A 185 16.33 1.38 0.59
N LEU A 186 16.18 2.71 0.68
CA LEU A 186 16.70 3.65 -0.31
C LEU A 186 18.23 3.64 -0.37
N GLU A 187 18.92 3.49 0.75
CA GLU A 187 20.39 3.44 0.79
C GLU A 187 20.97 2.15 0.19
N MET A 188 20.16 1.10 0.04
CA MET A 188 20.60 -0.17 -0.56
C MET A 188 20.77 -0.06 -2.07
N ASP A 189 21.72 -0.81 -2.62
CA ASP A 189 21.79 -1.00 -4.07
C ASP A 189 20.70 -1.97 -4.58
N LYS A 190 20.56 -2.04 -5.90
CA LYS A 190 19.57 -2.86 -6.59
C LYS A 190 19.59 -4.34 -6.17
N GLU A 191 20.76 -4.96 -6.04
CA GLU A 191 20.87 -6.39 -5.72
C GLU A 191 20.53 -6.65 -4.25
N MET A 192 21.01 -5.78 -3.37
CA MET A 192 20.71 -5.84 -1.94
C MET A 192 19.21 -5.65 -1.68
N ARG A 193 18.54 -4.73 -2.39
CA ARG A 193 17.09 -4.54 -2.31
C ARG A 193 16.33 -5.83 -2.59
N ARG A 194 16.67 -6.55 -3.68
CA ARG A 194 16.04 -7.84 -4.00
C ARG A 194 16.27 -8.91 -2.95
N GLU A 195 17.48 -8.96 -2.37
CA GLU A 195 17.81 -9.93 -1.32
C GLU A 195 17.07 -9.63 -0.01
N LYS A 196 17.00 -8.34 0.38
CA LYS A 196 16.46 -7.90 1.68
C LYS A 196 14.95 -7.69 1.68
N LEU A 197 14.29 -7.63 0.53
CA LEU A 197 12.86 -7.35 0.44
C LEU A 197 11.99 -8.32 1.27
N ILE A 198 12.32 -9.63 1.26
CA ILE A 198 11.63 -10.61 2.12
C ILE A 198 11.85 -10.29 3.61
N THR A 199 13.07 -9.91 4.00
CA THR A 199 13.39 -9.58 5.39
C THR A 199 12.58 -8.37 5.85
N ILE A 200 12.46 -7.34 5.01
CA ILE A 200 11.65 -6.15 5.29
C ILE A 200 10.18 -6.51 5.45
N ALA A 201 9.63 -7.31 4.53
CA ALA A 201 8.25 -7.79 4.65
C ALA A 201 8.00 -8.52 5.97
N LYS A 202 8.98 -9.33 6.42
CA LYS A 202 8.92 -10.01 7.72
C LYS A 202 9.00 -9.04 8.90
N GLN A 203 9.87 -8.04 8.83
CA GLN A 203 10.03 -7.03 9.89
C GLN A 203 8.73 -6.24 10.09
N ILE A 204 8.08 -5.83 9.00
CA ILE A 204 6.77 -5.17 9.02
C ILE A 204 5.74 -6.06 9.70
N ALA A 205 5.64 -7.32 9.26
CA ALA A 205 4.62 -8.25 9.74
C ALA A 205 4.81 -8.70 11.19
N GLN A 206 6.05 -8.92 11.63
CA GLN A 206 6.35 -9.51 12.95
C GLN A 206 6.48 -8.48 14.06
N GLN A 207 6.71 -7.21 13.73
CA GLN A 207 6.82 -6.14 14.74
C GLN A 207 7.85 -6.50 15.84
N GLY A 208 9.03 -6.98 15.42
CA GLY A 208 10.09 -7.46 16.31
C GLY A 208 10.75 -6.37 17.16
N SER A 209 11.89 -6.70 17.79
CA SER A 209 12.57 -5.82 18.76
C SER A 209 12.85 -4.41 18.24
N ASP A 210 13.27 -4.29 16.98
CA ASP A 210 13.60 -2.99 16.37
C ASP A 210 12.36 -2.10 16.26
N TYR A 211 11.24 -2.68 15.82
CA TYR A 211 9.96 -1.98 15.79
C TYR A 211 9.49 -1.60 17.20
N GLN A 212 9.57 -2.51 18.17
CA GLN A 212 9.14 -2.23 19.55
C GLN A 212 9.93 -1.08 20.17
N LYS A 213 11.22 -0.99 19.86
CA LYS A 213 12.05 0.14 20.28
C LYS A 213 11.56 1.46 19.67
N VAL A 214 11.35 1.51 18.35
CA VAL A 214 10.83 2.72 17.69
C VAL A 214 9.44 3.08 18.22
N LYS A 215 8.57 2.10 18.44
CA LYS A 215 7.24 2.31 19.03
C LYS A 215 7.34 2.93 20.42
N GLN A 216 8.24 2.44 21.26
CA GLN A 216 8.48 3.02 22.59
C GLN A 216 8.98 4.47 22.48
N ASP A 217 10.00 4.72 21.65
CA ASP A 217 10.56 6.07 21.46
C ASP A 217 9.50 7.07 20.97
N VAL A 218 8.64 6.66 20.03
CA VAL A 218 7.52 7.46 19.51
C VAL A 218 6.47 7.72 20.59
N GLN A 219 6.14 6.71 21.41
CA GLN A 219 5.18 6.87 22.52
C GLN A 219 5.70 7.84 23.58
N GLU A 220 6.97 7.71 23.97
CA GLU A 220 7.61 8.62 24.93
C GLU A 220 7.64 10.06 24.40
N ALA A 221 7.95 10.24 23.11
CA ALA A 221 7.94 11.55 22.46
C ALA A 221 6.52 12.16 22.40
N ALA A 222 5.50 11.36 22.09
CA ALA A 222 4.11 11.79 22.06
C ALA A 222 3.64 12.25 23.45
N VAL A 223 3.93 11.47 24.49
CA VAL A 223 3.60 11.80 25.89
C VAL A 223 4.29 13.09 26.32
N LYS A 224 5.60 13.23 26.03
CA LYS A 224 6.36 14.43 26.39
C LYS A 224 5.81 15.71 25.78
N ASN A 225 5.24 15.63 24.57
CA ASN A 225 4.67 16.76 23.84
C ASN A 225 3.15 16.89 24.01
N ASN A 226 2.51 16.06 24.85
CA ASN A 226 1.06 16.00 25.03
C ASN A 226 0.29 15.88 23.69
N GLY A 227 0.83 15.08 22.77
CA GLY A 227 0.30 14.85 21.43
C GLY A 227 0.05 13.37 21.14
N LYS A 228 -0.28 13.07 19.89
CA LYS A 228 -0.49 11.69 19.40
C LYS A 228 0.79 11.12 18.80
N MET A 229 0.89 9.79 18.76
CA MET A 229 1.99 9.10 18.04
C MET A 229 2.08 9.54 16.57
N THR A 230 0.95 9.81 15.92
CA THR A 230 0.89 10.25 14.52
C THR A 230 1.40 11.67 14.29
N GLU A 231 1.54 12.48 15.33
CA GLU A 231 2.05 13.86 15.26
C GLU A 231 3.57 13.92 15.47
N VAL A 232 4.20 12.81 15.87
CA VAL A 232 5.65 12.72 16.02
C VAL A 232 6.26 12.65 14.62
N ALA A 233 7.08 13.63 14.28
CA ALA A 233 7.78 13.68 13.00
C ALA A 233 8.72 12.47 12.83
N PRO A 234 8.90 11.95 11.59
CA PRO A 234 9.86 10.90 11.33
C PRO A 234 11.30 11.39 11.59
N PHE A 235 12.18 10.46 11.95
CA PHE A 235 13.58 10.77 12.28
C PHE A 235 14.49 10.87 11.04
N VAL A 236 13.93 10.72 9.84
CA VAL A 236 14.66 10.64 8.57
C VAL A 236 14.28 11.77 7.61
N GLN A 237 15.23 12.18 6.76
CA GLN A 237 15.01 13.12 5.67
C GLN A 237 15.27 12.43 4.35
N TYR A 238 14.24 12.32 3.52
CA TYR A 238 14.35 11.70 2.20
C TYR A 238 15.20 12.56 1.25
N PRO A 239 15.98 11.94 0.35
CA PRO A 239 16.69 12.66 -0.68
C PRO A 239 15.69 13.36 -1.64
N PRO A 240 16.07 14.51 -2.23
CA PRO A 240 15.19 15.24 -3.15
C PRO A 240 14.90 14.45 -4.43
N ASP A 241 15.87 13.63 -4.86
CA ASP A 241 15.76 12.77 -6.02
C ASP A 241 15.81 11.30 -5.58
N ILE A 242 14.83 10.52 -6.03
CA ILE A 242 14.74 9.09 -5.76
C ILE A 242 15.13 8.32 -7.01
N GLU A 243 16.11 7.44 -6.89
CA GLU A 243 16.47 6.50 -7.94
C GLU A 243 15.49 5.32 -7.91
N TRP A 244 14.51 5.34 -8.82
CA TRP A 244 13.47 4.30 -8.92
C TRP A 244 14.00 3.03 -9.60
#